data_AF-A0A7Y2G0L3-F1
#
_entry.id   AF-A0A7Y2G0L3-F1
#
_cell.length_a   1.000
_cell.length_b   1.000
_cell.length_c   1.000
_cell.angle_alpha   90.00
_cell.angle_beta   90.00
_cell.angle_gamma   90.00
#
_symmetry.space_group_name_H-M   'P 1'
#
loop_
_entity.id
_entity.type
_entity.pdbx_description
1 polymer ?
#
loop_
_entity_poly.entity_id
_entity_poly.type
_entity_poly.pdbx_seq_one_letter_code
_entity_poly.pdbx_strand_id
1 'polypeptide(L)'
;MARAVLAGVGQLQERRLDRYVVWIVMLLCGFGIVAVYSAISYLAATKGSGNTEAFLFRHIAKMGFALGAIVVVSLFDYRSLARWSKILLLFAMFLLVVVKLAGISSGGAKRWFNIAGYGFQPSDLARISIILYVGVLLASKQDYIKSFQRAFVPIFIWILATVVLIGMEDLSTAAMVLATTVVMCFVGRVSVVHLAGLGAVAALLAVLLLLMSPNRAARVEAYIGMKIFAHTNSEEVFNTQDEGYQAEQAKIAFAMGGLTGVGPGRSTQRDFLPAPYNDFIFAIIAEEYG
;
A
#
# COMPACT_ATOMS: atom_id res chain seq x y z
N MET A 1 -0.83 -41.64 -4.57
CA MET A 1 -0.85 -40.17 -4.72
C MET A 1 -2.08 -39.64 -5.46
N ALA A 2 -2.53 -40.22 -6.58
CA ALA A 2 -3.71 -39.72 -7.32
C ALA A 2 -5.06 -39.82 -6.57
N ARG A 3 -5.25 -40.82 -5.69
CA ARG A 3 -6.49 -40.96 -4.90
C ARG A 3 -6.68 -39.91 -3.79
N ALA A 4 -5.59 -39.31 -3.29
CA ALA A 4 -5.68 -38.24 -2.29
C ALA A 4 -6.08 -36.89 -2.92
N VAL A 5 -5.78 -36.69 -4.21
CA VAL A 5 -6.20 -35.50 -4.97
C VAL A 5 -7.70 -35.59 -5.30
N LEU A 6 -8.21 -36.79 -5.58
CA LEU A 6 -9.63 -37.01 -5.89
C LEU A 6 -10.53 -37.05 -4.63
N ALA A 7 -9.99 -37.46 -3.47
CA ALA A 7 -10.75 -37.46 -2.22
C ALA A 7 -11.04 -36.04 -1.67
N GLY A 8 -10.25 -35.04 -2.04
CA GLY A 8 -10.48 -33.63 -1.68
C GLY A 8 -11.60 -32.96 -2.49
N VAL A 9 -12.08 -33.58 -3.57
CA VAL A 9 -13.16 -33.06 -4.42
C VAL A 9 -14.55 -33.33 -3.80
N GLY A 10 -14.67 -34.32 -2.91
CA GLY A 10 -15.92 -34.74 -2.29
C GLY A 10 -16.39 -33.95 -1.06
N GLN A 11 -15.61 -32.97 -0.61
CA GLN A 11 -16.00 -32.02 0.44
C GLN A 11 -15.71 -30.59 -0.01
N LEU A 12 -16.25 -30.20 -1.17
CA LEU A 12 -16.49 -28.79 -1.44
C LEU A 12 -17.64 -28.35 -0.53
N GLN A 13 -17.32 -28.15 0.76
CA GLN A 13 -18.08 -27.29 1.65
C GLN A 13 -18.41 -26.05 0.83
N GLU A 14 -19.70 -25.78 0.60
CA GLU A 14 -20.16 -24.68 -0.25
C GLU A 14 -19.30 -23.46 0.06
N ARG A 15 -18.38 -23.10 -0.84
CA ARG A 15 -17.60 -21.88 -0.72
C ARG A 15 -18.58 -20.76 -0.99
N ARG A 16 -19.35 -20.40 0.04
CA ARG A 16 -20.27 -19.28 -0.01
C ARG A 16 -19.42 -18.03 -0.08
N LEU A 17 -19.17 -17.60 -1.31
CA LEU A 17 -18.60 -16.31 -1.61
C LEU A 17 -19.50 -15.26 -0.96
N ASP A 18 -18.93 -14.35 -0.18
CA ASP A 18 -19.69 -13.21 0.30
C ASP A 18 -19.98 -12.28 -0.89
N ARG A 19 -21.18 -12.46 -1.46
CA ARG A 19 -21.64 -11.69 -2.60
C ARG A 19 -21.58 -10.17 -2.35
N TYR A 20 -21.81 -9.72 -1.12
CA TYR A 20 -21.81 -8.28 -0.82
C TYR A 20 -20.41 -7.69 -0.96
N VAL A 21 -19.39 -8.38 -0.44
CA VAL A 21 -17.99 -7.96 -0.61
C VAL A 21 -17.62 -7.90 -2.08
N VAL A 22 -18.02 -8.90 -2.87
CA VAL A 22 -17.73 -8.92 -4.31
C VAL A 22 -18.43 -7.78 -5.05
N TRP A 23 -19.71 -7.53 -4.76
CA TRP A 23 -20.43 -6.41 -5.37
C TRP A 23 -19.80 -5.06 -5.02
N ILE A 24 -19.40 -4.86 -3.76
CA ILE A 24 -18.73 -3.62 -3.32
C ILE A 24 -17.40 -3.45 -4.05
N VAL A 25 -16.57 -4.49 -4.13
CA VAL A 25 -15.29 -4.44 -4.87
C VAL A 25 -15.52 -4.11 -6.34
N MET A 26 -16.49 -4.75 -6.99
CA MET A 26 -16.82 -4.49 -8.39
C MET A 26 -17.32 -3.06 -8.61
N LEU A 27 -18.14 -2.53 -7.71
CA LEU A 27 -18.61 -1.15 -7.76
C LEU A 27 -17.46 -0.14 -7.60
N LEU A 28 -16.56 -0.37 -6.63
CA LEU A 28 -15.39 0.48 -6.41
C LEU A 28 -14.43 0.44 -7.61
N CYS A 29 -14.20 -0.74 -8.19
CA CYS A 29 -13.41 -0.88 -9.42
C CYS A 29 -14.06 -0.14 -10.60
N GLY A 30 -15.38 -0.26 -10.76
CA GLY A 30 -16.14 0.44 -11.80
C GLY A 30 -16.05 1.96 -11.66
N PHE A 31 -16.28 2.47 -10.45
CA PHE A 31 -16.13 3.89 -10.14
C PHE A 31 -14.69 4.39 -10.38
N GLY A 32 -13.70 3.60 -9.97
CA GLY A 32 -12.28 3.88 -10.21
C GLY A 32 -11.95 4.01 -11.70
N ILE A 33 -12.49 3.14 -12.56
CA ILE A 33 -12.29 3.23 -14.01
C ILE A 33 -12.87 4.53 -14.57
N VAL A 34 -14.06 4.93 -14.13
CA VAL A 34 -14.70 6.18 -14.56
C VAL A 34 -13.87 7.40 -14.13
N ALA A 35 -13.44 7.44 -12.87
CA ALA A 35 -12.61 8.54 -12.35
C ALA A 35 -11.25 8.63 -13.08
N VAL A 36 -10.59 7.49 -13.30
CA VAL A 36 -9.31 7.42 -14.03
C VAL A 36 -9.49 7.84 -15.49
N TYR A 37 -10.57 7.42 -16.15
CA TYR A 37 -10.87 7.86 -17.51
C TYR A 37 -11.04 9.38 -17.58
N SER A 38 -11.76 9.96 -16.61
CA SER A 38 -11.92 11.42 -16.54
C SER A 38 -10.57 12.15 -16.40
N ALA A 39 -9.72 11.68 -15.49
CA ALA A 39 -8.41 12.28 -15.23
C ALA A 39 -7.42 12.12 -16.41
N ILE A 40 -7.45 10.98 -17.12
CA ILE A 40 -6.53 10.69 -18.23
C ILE A 40 -6.96 11.36 -19.54
N SER A 41 -8.27 11.52 -19.76
CA SER A 41 -8.83 12.01 -21.03
C SER A 41 -8.23 13.34 -21.50
N TYR A 42 -7.92 14.24 -20.56
CA TYR A 42 -7.29 15.51 -20.86
C TYR A 42 -5.78 15.40 -21.08
N LEU A 43 -5.07 14.65 -20.23
CA LEU A 43 -3.62 14.50 -20.32
C LEU A 43 -3.19 13.83 -21.64
N ALA A 44 -3.96 12.86 -22.10
CA ALA A 44 -3.72 12.19 -23.37
C ALA A 44 -4.06 13.07 -24.60
N ALA A 45 -4.98 14.02 -24.45
CA ALA A 45 -5.33 15.00 -25.49
C ALA A 45 -4.30 16.14 -25.61
N THR A 46 -3.60 16.50 -24.53
CA THR A 46 -2.67 17.66 -24.49
C THR A 46 -1.18 17.29 -24.47
N LYS A 47 -0.79 16.19 -23.81
CA LYS A 47 0.62 15.76 -23.65
C LYS A 47 0.95 14.39 -24.25
N GLY A 48 -0.06 13.60 -24.64
CA GLY A 48 0.10 12.31 -25.31
C GLY A 48 0.01 12.40 -26.83
N SER A 49 0.26 11.30 -27.53
CA SER A 49 0.06 11.18 -28.99
C SER A 49 -1.42 11.15 -29.41
N GLY A 50 -2.34 11.72 -28.61
CA GLY A 50 -3.79 11.71 -28.82
C GLY A 50 -4.51 10.41 -28.44
N ASN A 51 -3.79 9.36 -28.02
CA ASN A 51 -4.38 8.03 -27.80
C ASN A 51 -4.88 7.82 -26.36
N THR A 52 -5.89 8.58 -25.94
CA THR A 52 -6.60 8.41 -24.64
C THR A 52 -7.05 6.97 -24.42
N GLU A 53 -7.56 6.36 -25.48
CA GLU A 53 -8.05 4.98 -25.49
C GLU A 53 -6.96 3.99 -25.09
N ALA A 54 -5.71 4.18 -25.52
CA ALA A 54 -4.62 3.26 -25.21
C ALA A 54 -4.28 3.24 -23.70
N PHE A 55 -4.38 4.37 -23.02
CA PHE A 55 -4.18 4.43 -21.56
C PHE A 55 -5.35 3.77 -20.81
N LEU A 56 -6.58 4.01 -21.25
CA LEU A 56 -7.77 3.35 -20.72
C LEU A 56 -7.68 1.82 -20.88
N PHE A 57 -7.37 1.34 -22.09
CA PHE A 57 -7.24 -0.10 -22.35
C PHE A 57 -6.14 -0.75 -21.51
N ARG A 58 -5.01 -0.06 -21.30
CA ARG A 58 -3.97 -0.53 -20.37
C ARG A 58 -4.48 -0.63 -18.93
N HIS A 59 -5.27 0.36 -18.47
CA HIS A 59 -5.84 0.34 -17.13
C HIS A 59 -6.88 -0.78 -16.96
N ILE A 60 -7.79 -0.93 -17.94
CA ILE A 60 -8.78 -2.02 -17.97
C ILE A 60 -8.08 -3.38 -18.00
N ALA A 61 -7.01 -3.55 -18.78
CA ALA A 61 -6.23 -4.78 -18.82
C ALA A 61 -5.59 -5.11 -17.46
N LYS A 62 -5.02 -4.12 -16.77
CA LYS A 62 -4.48 -4.28 -15.41
C LYS A 62 -5.58 -4.66 -14.41
N MET A 63 -6.76 -4.02 -14.52
CA MET A 63 -7.91 -4.33 -13.67
C MET A 63 -8.42 -5.76 -13.92
N GLY A 64 -8.54 -6.16 -15.19
CA GLY A 64 -8.91 -7.53 -15.57
C GLY A 64 -7.92 -8.57 -15.05
N PHE A 65 -6.62 -8.28 -15.14
CA PHE A 65 -5.57 -9.12 -14.55
C PHE A 65 -5.71 -9.22 -13.02
N ALA A 66 -5.98 -8.11 -12.32
CA ALA A 66 -6.20 -8.10 -10.87
C ALA A 66 -7.45 -8.90 -10.46
N LEU A 67 -8.57 -8.74 -11.18
CA LEU A 67 -9.79 -9.53 -10.95
C LEU A 67 -9.55 -11.02 -11.21
N GLY A 68 -8.82 -11.36 -12.28
CA GLY A 68 -8.40 -12.73 -12.57
C GLY A 68 -7.51 -13.31 -11.46
N ALA A 69 -6.56 -12.52 -10.94
CA ALA A 69 -5.71 -12.91 -9.83
C ALA A 69 -6.53 -13.16 -8.54
N ILE A 70 -7.55 -12.35 -8.25
CA ILE A 70 -8.46 -12.57 -7.12
C ILE A 70 -9.17 -13.92 -7.27
N VAL A 71 -9.72 -14.22 -8.45
CA VAL A 71 -10.38 -15.51 -8.70
C VAL A 71 -9.40 -16.66 -8.51
N VAL A 72 -8.22 -16.60 -9.12
CA VAL A 72 -7.19 -17.64 -9.00
C VAL A 72 -6.79 -17.85 -7.53
N VAL A 73 -6.49 -16.78 -6.79
CA VAL A 73 -6.13 -16.87 -5.36
C VAL A 73 -7.29 -17.44 -4.52
N SER A 74 -8.54 -17.09 -4.84
CA SER A 74 -9.72 -17.61 -4.14
C SER A 74 -9.93 -19.12 -4.31
N LEU A 75 -9.32 -19.73 -5.34
CA LEU A 75 -9.37 -21.18 -5.55
C LEU A 75 -8.44 -21.92 -4.57
N PHE A 76 -7.37 -21.29 -4.10
CA PHE A 76 -6.43 -21.92 -3.16
C PHE A 76 -7.00 -22.00 -1.73
N ASP A 77 -6.70 -23.11 -1.05
CA ASP A 77 -7.04 -23.25 0.37
C ASP A 77 -6.16 -22.32 1.22
N TYR A 78 -6.82 -21.45 2.00
CA TYR A 78 -6.17 -20.53 2.92
C TYR A 78 -5.27 -21.25 3.94
N ARG A 79 -5.54 -22.53 4.26
CA ARG A 79 -4.69 -23.34 5.16
C ARG A 79 -3.36 -23.70 4.51
N SER A 80 -3.34 -23.93 3.21
CA SER A 80 -2.10 -24.10 2.46
C SER A 80 -1.31 -22.81 2.49
N LEU A 81 -1.97 -21.69 2.19
CA LEU A 81 -1.35 -20.36 2.23
C LEU A 81 -0.74 -20.06 3.61
N ALA A 82 -1.47 -20.35 4.69
CA ALA A 82 -1.00 -20.24 6.07
C ALA A 82 0.25 -21.09 6.36
N ARG A 83 0.36 -22.30 5.80
CA ARG A 83 1.55 -23.15 5.96
C ARG A 83 2.79 -22.56 5.31
N TRP A 84 2.63 -21.91 4.16
CA TRP A 84 3.72 -21.29 3.40
C TRP A 84 4.04 -19.86 3.86
N SER A 85 3.26 -19.29 4.78
CA SER A 85 3.37 -17.90 5.25
C SER A 85 4.79 -17.49 5.67
N LYS A 86 5.51 -18.34 6.44
CA LYS A 86 6.90 -18.08 6.84
C LYS A 86 7.85 -18.00 5.64
N ILE A 87 7.69 -18.92 4.68
CA ILE A 87 8.54 -18.99 3.49
C ILE A 87 8.26 -17.78 2.59
N LEU A 88 6.99 -17.42 2.42
CA LEU A 88 6.58 -16.22 1.70
C LEU A 88 7.17 -14.95 2.34
N LEU A 89 7.13 -14.83 3.67
CA LEU A 89 7.72 -13.69 4.36
C LEU A 89 9.24 -13.62 4.19
N LEU A 90 9.94 -14.74 4.34
CA LEU A 90 11.39 -14.82 4.11
C LEU A 90 11.75 -14.44 2.67
N PHE A 91 11.00 -14.94 1.70
CA PHE A 91 11.17 -14.59 0.30
C PHE A 91 10.91 -13.10 0.05
N ALA A 92 9.88 -12.52 0.65
CA ALA A 92 9.58 -11.09 0.57
C ALA A 92 10.68 -10.22 1.21
N MET A 93 11.20 -10.62 2.37
CA MET A 93 12.34 -9.96 3.02
C MET A 93 13.60 -10.03 2.16
N PHE A 94 13.86 -11.19 1.54
CA PHE A 94 14.95 -11.34 0.59
C PHE A 94 14.80 -10.37 -0.59
N LEU A 95 13.61 -10.31 -1.20
CA LEU A 95 13.33 -9.36 -2.29
C LEU A 95 13.50 -7.89 -1.86
N LEU A 96 13.12 -7.53 -0.63
CA LEU A 96 13.33 -6.19 -0.07
C LEU A 96 14.81 -5.84 0.09
N VAL A 97 15.69 -6.82 0.30
CA VAL A 97 17.14 -6.60 0.30
C VAL A 97 17.66 -6.51 -1.12
N VAL A 98 17.23 -7.40 -2.02
CA VAL A 98 17.68 -7.42 -3.42
C VAL A 98 17.31 -6.14 -4.16
N VAL A 99 16.12 -5.57 -3.90
CA VAL A 99 15.66 -4.35 -4.60
C VAL A 99 16.53 -3.13 -4.28
N LYS A 100 17.19 -3.12 -3.12
CA LYS A 100 18.13 -2.05 -2.76
C LYS A 100 19.39 -2.08 -3.65
N LEU A 101 19.79 -3.28 -4.07
CA LEU A 101 20.97 -3.49 -4.91
C LEU A 101 20.61 -3.32 -6.40
N ALA A 102 19.58 -4.03 -6.84
CA ALA A 102 19.23 -4.22 -8.26
C ALA A 102 17.91 -3.55 -8.69
N GLY A 103 17.25 -2.82 -7.80
CA GLY A 103 16.01 -2.11 -8.11
C GLY A 103 16.23 -0.85 -8.93
N ILE A 104 15.18 -0.47 -9.64
CA ILE A 104 15.12 0.75 -10.45
C ILE A 104 14.81 1.92 -9.53
N SER A 105 15.54 3.02 -9.71
CA SER A 105 15.29 4.27 -9.00
C SER A 105 14.09 4.98 -9.61
N SER A 106 13.05 5.22 -8.81
CA SER A 106 11.89 6.03 -9.19
C SER A 106 11.55 6.93 -8.01
N GLY A 107 11.41 8.24 -8.25
CA GLY A 107 11.13 9.22 -7.18
C GLY A 107 12.24 9.30 -6.12
N GLY A 108 13.50 9.03 -6.48
CA GLY A 108 14.65 9.11 -5.58
C GLY A 108 14.89 7.88 -4.68
N ALA A 109 14.13 6.79 -4.85
CA ALA A 109 14.29 5.56 -4.08
C ALA A 109 14.27 4.31 -4.98
N LYS A 110 15.06 3.28 -4.62
CA LYS A 110 15.10 1.99 -5.33
C LYS A 110 14.07 1.03 -4.74
N ARG A 111 12.83 1.12 -5.26
CA ARG A 111 11.68 0.38 -4.70
C ARG A 111 11.08 -0.66 -5.66
N TRP A 112 11.41 -0.60 -6.94
CA TRP A 112 10.70 -1.35 -7.98
C TRP A 112 11.63 -2.26 -8.77
N PHE A 113 11.14 -3.45 -9.09
CA PHE A 113 11.67 -4.28 -10.18
C PHE A 113 10.81 -4.08 -11.42
N ASN A 114 11.43 -4.05 -12.60
CA ASN A 114 10.70 -4.15 -13.86
C ASN A 114 10.79 -5.61 -14.35
N ILE A 115 9.64 -6.29 -14.33
CA ILE A 115 9.51 -7.67 -14.78
C ILE A 115 8.60 -7.65 -16.00
N ALA A 116 9.17 -7.96 -17.18
CA ALA A 116 8.43 -8.04 -18.45
C ALA A 116 7.57 -6.78 -18.77
N GLY A 117 8.06 -5.59 -18.43
CA GLY A 117 7.35 -4.32 -18.68
C GLY A 117 6.39 -3.90 -17.56
N TYR A 118 6.27 -4.68 -16.49
CA TYR A 118 5.44 -4.37 -15.33
C TYR A 118 6.29 -4.08 -14.09
N GLY A 119 5.90 -3.05 -13.34
CA GLY A 119 6.50 -2.74 -12.05
C GLY A 119 6.04 -3.73 -10.98
N PHE A 120 6.99 -4.36 -10.30
CA PHE A 120 6.76 -5.17 -9.11
C PHE A 120 7.43 -4.53 -7.90
N GLN A 121 6.63 -4.22 -6.87
CA GLN A 121 7.11 -3.61 -5.63
C GLN A 121 7.20 -4.68 -4.53
N PRO A 122 8.41 -5.04 -4.05
CA PRO A 122 8.58 -6.06 -3.02
C PRO A 122 7.86 -5.76 -1.69
N SER A 123 7.65 -4.49 -1.36
CA SER A 123 6.93 -4.11 -0.13
C SER A 123 5.46 -4.53 -0.13
N ASP A 124 4.83 -4.68 -1.29
CA ASP A 124 3.45 -5.16 -1.39
C ASP A 124 3.37 -6.64 -1.01
N LEU A 125 4.30 -7.44 -1.53
CA LEU A 125 4.43 -8.84 -1.14
C LEU A 125 4.78 -8.98 0.35
N ALA A 126 5.67 -8.12 0.86
CA ALA A 126 6.06 -8.14 2.26
C ALA A 126 4.89 -7.80 3.19
N ARG A 127 4.05 -6.81 2.85
CA ARG A 127 2.84 -6.42 3.60
C ARG A 127 1.86 -7.60 3.70
N ILE A 128 1.58 -8.28 2.59
CA ILE A 128 0.66 -9.43 2.59
C ILE A 128 1.26 -10.59 3.40
N SER A 129 2.56 -10.86 3.19
CA SER A 129 3.24 -11.99 3.83
C SER A 129 3.36 -11.83 5.35
N ILE A 130 3.65 -10.62 5.84
CA ILE A 130 3.75 -10.37 7.29
C ILE A 130 2.39 -10.45 7.97
N ILE A 131 1.33 -9.89 7.37
CA ILE A 131 -0.04 -9.99 7.89
C ILE A 131 -0.45 -11.47 8.01
N LEU A 132 -0.23 -12.24 6.96
CA LEU A 132 -0.53 -13.67 6.95
C LEU A 132 0.26 -14.43 8.03
N TYR A 133 1.57 -14.21 8.11
CA TYR A 133 2.41 -14.94 9.06
C TYR A 133 2.15 -14.53 10.52
N VAL A 134 1.92 -13.24 10.79
CA VAL A 134 1.49 -12.77 12.11
C VAL A 134 0.16 -13.39 12.48
N GLY A 135 -0.81 -13.48 11.55
CA GLY A 135 -2.07 -14.19 11.78
C GLY A 135 -1.87 -15.65 12.19
N VAL A 136 -0.95 -16.37 11.52
CA VAL A 136 -0.58 -17.76 11.86
C VAL A 136 0.07 -17.85 13.23
N LEU A 137 0.98 -16.93 13.58
CA LEU A 137 1.63 -16.89 14.89
C LEU A 137 0.62 -16.58 16.01
N LEU A 138 -0.30 -15.65 15.79
CA LEU A 138 -1.34 -15.30 16.75
C LEU A 138 -2.32 -16.47 16.94
N ALA A 139 -2.67 -17.20 15.88
CA ALA A 139 -3.56 -18.36 15.97
C ALA A 139 -2.89 -19.58 16.64
N SER A 140 -1.64 -19.89 16.27
CA SER A 140 -0.91 -21.05 16.79
C SER A 140 -0.43 -20.89 18.23
N LYS A 141 -0.25 -19.66 18.71
CA LYS A 141 0.26 -19.37 20.06
C LYS A 141 -0.80 -18.81 21.02
N GLN A 142 -2.09 -18.94 20.70
CA GLN A 142 -3.19 -18.43 21.52
C GLN A 142 -3.06 -18.86 23.00
N ASP A 143 -2.71 -20.11 23.26
CA ASP A 143 -2.65 -20.69 24.61
C ASP A 143 -1.66 -19.98 25.55
N TYR A 144 -0.61 -19.35 25.00
CA TYR A 144 0.41 -18.64 25.78
C TYR A 144 0.63 -17.21 25.29
N ILE A 145 -0.37 -16.59 24.66
CA ILE A 145 -0.22 -15.30 23.96
C ILE A 145 0.19 -14.14 24.89
N LYS A 146 -0.09 -14.27 26.19
CA LYS A 146 0.33 -13.32 27.23
C LYS A 146 1.79 -13.52 27.68
N SER A 147 2.42 -14.65 27.36
CA SER A 147 3.81 -14.94 27.72
C SER A 147 4.77 -14.12 26.86
N PHE A 148 5.54 -13.25 27.51
CA PHE A 148 6.49 -12.34 26.87
C PHE A 148 7.51 -13.08 25.99
N GLN A 149 8.19 -14.08 26.54
CA GLN A 149 9.30 -14.74 25.83
C GLN A 149 8.83 -15.73 24.75
N ARG A 150 7.74 -16.49 25.00
CA ARG A 150 7.34 -17.59 24.11
C ARG A 150 6.43 -17.16 22.96
N ALA A 151 5.56 -16.17 23.19
CA ALA A 151 4.63 -15.68 22.19
C ALA A 151 5.05 -14.34 21.59
N PHE A 152 5.35 -13.35 22.44
CA PHE A 152 5.56 -11.98 21.99
C PHE A 152 6.88 -11.76 21.26
N VAL A 153 8.02 -12.23 21.81
CA VAL A 153 9.36 -11.98 21.20
C VAL A 153 9.45 -12.44 19.74
N PRO A 154 9.00 -13.65 19.35
CA PRO A 154 9.05 -14.05 17.94
C PRO A 154 8.21 -13.15 17.04
N ILE A 155 6.98 -12.79 17.45
CA ILE A 155 6.10 -11.91 16.67
C ILE A 155 6.77 -10.54 16.49
N PHE A 156 7.32 -10.00 17.57
CA PHE A 156 8.01 -8.72 17.59
C PHE A 156 9.17 -8.66 16.60
N ILE A 157 10.03 -9.69 16.58
CA ILE A 157 11.19 -9.75 15.68
C ILE A 157 10.75 -9.70 14.21
N TRP A 158 9.73 -10.47 13.83
CA TRP A 158 9.26 -10.50 12.44
C TRP A 158 8.61 -9.17 12.02
N ILE A 159 7.82 -8.55 12.90
CA ILE A 159 7.23 -7.24 12.63
C ILE A 159 8.34 -6.21 12.48
N LEU A 160 9.25 -6.12 13.45
CA LEU A 160 10.29 -5.11 13.46
C LEU A 160 11.24 -5.24 12.27
N ALA A 161 11.68 -6.46 11.96
CA ALA A 161 12.54 -6.71 10.80
C ALA A 161 11.86 -6.29 9.49
N THR A 162 10.57 -6.58 9.33
CA THR A 162 9.81 -6.19 8.14
C THR A 162 9.64 -4.67 8.06
N VAL A 163 9.23 -4.03 9.16
CA VAL A 163 8.99 -2.59 9.24
C VAL A 163 10.28 -1.80 8.99
N VAL A 164 11.42 -2.24 9.54
CA VAL A 164 12.71 -1.60 9.28
C VAL A 164 13.12 -1.75 7.81
N LEU A 165 13.03 -2.97 7.25
CA LEU A 165 13.43 -3.20 5.87
C LEU A 165 12.64 -2.35 4.88
N ILE A 166 11.33 -2.20 5.10
CA ILE A 166 10.44 -1.34 4.32
C ILE A 166 10.75 0.14 4.60
N GLY A 167 10.84 0.53 5.87
CA GLY A 167 11.01 1.93 6.32
C GLY A 167 12.32 2.57 5.87
N MET A 168 13.32 1.76 5.56
CA MET A 168 14.55 2.22 4.91
C MET A 168 14.30 2.90 3.56
N GLU A 169 13.26 2.51 2.82
CA GLU A 169 12.91 3.11 1.54
C GLU A 169 11.61 3.90 1.63
N ASP A 170 10.61 3.43 2.37
CA ASP A 170 9.27 4.01 2.47
C ASP A 170 8.73 3.97 3.90
N LEU A 171 8.77 5.12 4.57
CA LEU A 171 8.31 5.27 5.95
C LEU A 171 6.80 5.14 6.09
N SER A 172 6.03 5.62 5.12
CA SER A 172 4.56 5.58 5.15
C SER A 172 4.07 4.13 5.06
N THR A 173 4.59 3.36 4.11
CA THR A 173 4.26 1.93 3.99
C THR A 173 4.66 1.16 5.24
N ALA A 174 5.83 1.44 5.83
CA ALA A 174 6.26 0.82 7.06
C ALA A 174 5.33 1.13 8.25
N ALA A 175 4.90 2.39 8.38
CA ALA A 175 3.94 2.81 9.41
C ALA A 175 2.59 2.12 9.26
N MET A 176 2.07 1.98 8.03
CA MET A 176 0.82 1.28 7.75
C MET A 176 0.89 -0.21 8.10
N VAL A 177 2.02 -0.87 7.79
CA VAL A 177 2.27 -2.27 8.16
C VAL A 177 2.33 -2.43 9.69
N LEU A 178 3.03 -1.51 10.37
CA LEU A 178 3.11 -1.49 11.83
C LEU A 178 1.72 -1.31 12.46
N ALA A 179 0.96 -0.31 12.03
CA ALA A 179 -0.39 -0.05 12.55
C ALA A 179 -1.30 -1.27 12.36
N THR A 180 -1.29 -1.87 11.17
CA THR A 180 -2.10 -3.07 10.88
C THR A 180 -1.72 -4.24 11.80
N THR A 181 -0.42 -4.51 11.96
CA THR A 181 0.05 -5.62 12.80
C THR A 181 -0.15 -5.37 14.30
N VAL A 182 -0.09 -4.12 14.75
CA VAL A 182 -0.45 -3.74 16.14
C VAL A 182 -1.94 -3.99 16.39
N VAL A 183 -2.82 -3.58 15.46
CA VAL A 183 -4.26 -3.85 15.56
C VAL A 183 -4.53 -5.36 15.59
N MET A 184 -3.87 -6.15 14.72
CA MET A 184 -3.99 -7.60 14.75
C MET A 184 -3.54 -8.20 16.09
N CYS A 185 -2.41 -7.74 16.64
CA CYS A 185 -1.93 -8.21 17.94
C CYS A 185 -2.88 -7.82 19.08
N PHE A 186 -3.48 -6.62 19.02
CA PHE A 186 -4.49 -6.17 19.99
C PHE A 186 -5.74 -7.07 19.94
N VAL A 187 -6.27 -7.34 18.75
CA VAL A 187 -7.37 -8.30 18.55
C VAL A 187 -6.99 -9.71 19.02
N GLY A 188 -5.72 -10.10 18.79
CA GLY A 188 -5.12 -11.32 19.28
C GLY A 188 -4.88 -11.37 20.79
N ARG A 189 -5.30 -10.35 21.56
CA ARG A 189 -5.17 -10.25 23.03
C ARG A 189 -3.71 -10.24 23.53
N VAL A 190 -2.78 -9.74 22.72
CA VAL A 190 -1.42 -9.41 23.18
C VAL A 190 -1.51 -8.28 24.21
N SER A 191 -0.67 -8.31 25.25
CA SER A 191 -0.71 -7.29 26.31
C SER A 191 -0.44 -5.89 25.75
N VAL A 192 -1.21 -4.90 26.23
CA VAL A 192 -1.08 -3.49 25.81
C VAL A 192 0.31 -2.94 26.14
N VAL A 193 0.93 -3.40 27.23
CA VAL A 193 2.30 -3.00 27.61
C VAL A 193 3.31 -3.45 26.55
N HIS A 194 3.16 -4.67 26.03
CA HIS A 194 4.03 -5.16 24.97
C HIS A 194 3.80 -4.40 23.65
N LEU A 195 2.56 -4.06 23.33
CA LEU A 195 2.23 -3.22 22.17
C LEU A 195 2.80 -1.81 22.29
N ALA A 196 2.73 -1.21 23.48
CA ALA A 196 3.34 0.09 23.76
C ALA A 196 4.87 0.03 23.60
N GLY A 197 5.51 -1.06 24.07
CA GLY A 197 6.93 -1.30 23.84
C GLY A 197 7.30 -1.42 22.36
N LEU A 198 6.48 -2.11 21.55
CA LEU A 198 6.65 -2.15 20.10
C LEU A 198 6.51 -0.79 19.45
N GLY A 199 5.50 0.00 19.85
CA GLY A 199 5.34 1.38 19.40
C GLY A 199 6.56 2.25 19.72
N ALA A 200 7.08 2.14 20.95
CA ALA A 200 8.26 2.90 21.38
C ALA A 200 9.53 2.54 20.60
N VAL A 201 9.80 1.24 20.40
CA VAL A 201 10.96 0.80 19.60
C VAL A 201 10.81 1.20 18.14
N ALA A 202 9.61 1.07 17.57
CA ALA A 202 9.36 1.51 16.20
C ALA A 202 9.51 3.03 16.03
N ALA A 203 9.06 3.83 17.01
CA ALA A 203 9.24 5.27 17.01
C ALA A 203 10.73 5.66 17.10
N LEU A 204 11.50 5.00 17.97
CA LEU A 204 12.95 5.19 18.06
C LEU A 204 13.63 4.91 16.70
N LEU A 205 13.27 3.81 16.04
CA LEU A 205 13.81 3.46 14.73
C LEU A 205 13.38 4.44 13.64
N ALA A 206 12.14 4.94 13.69
CA ALA A 206 11.68 5.98 12.78
C ALA A 206 12.52 7.25 12.93
N VAL A 207 12.78 7.71 14.16
CA VAL A 207 13.67 8.85 14.43
C VAL A 207 15.08 8.60 13.88
N LEU A 208 15.64 7.41 14.11
CA LEU A 208 16.95 7.05 13.59
C LEU A 208 17.00 7.09 12.05
N LEU A 209 15.97 6.58 11.38
CA LEU A 209 15.86 6.61 9.92
C LEU A 209 15.70 8.02 9.36
N LEU A 210 15.02 8.91 10.09
CA LEU A 210 14.90 10.33 9.72
C LEU A 210 16.24 11.05 9.84
N LEU A 211 17.01 10.78 10.90
CA LEU A 211 18.36 11.33 11.08
C LEU A 211 19.34 10.90 9.99
N MET A 212 19.16 9.69 9.43
CA MET A 212 19.99 9.17 8.35
C MET A 212 19.66 9.76 6.96
N SER A 213 18.52 10.46 6.81
CA SER A 213 18.08 10.96 5.51
C SER A 213 17.46 12.36 5.62
N PRO A 214 18.22 13.42 5.30
CA PRO A 214 17.75 14.80 5.44
C PRO A 214 16.49 15.06 4.61
N ASN A 215 16.35 14.45 3.43
CA ASN A 215 15.16 14.57 2.59
C ASN A 215 13.89 14.01 3.26
N ARG A 216 14.00 12.92 4.04
CA ARG A 216 12.87 12.34 4.75
C ARG A 216 12.48 13.18 5.95
N ALA A 217 13.49 13.63 6.71
CA ALA A 217 13.29 14.53 7.83
C ALA A 217 12.63 15.84 7.39
N ALA A 218 13.09 16.44 6.30
CA ALA A 218 12.50 17.65 5.74
C ALA A 218 11.01 17.46 5.37
N ARG A 219 10.62 16.32 4.76
CA ARG A 219 9.21 16.03 4.46
C ARG A 219 8.34 15.92 5.71
N VAL A 220 8.85 15.30 6.77
CA VAL A 220 8.12 15.18 8.05
C VAL A 220 7.94 16.55 8.70
N GLU A 221 8.97 17.38 8.72
CA GLU A 221 8.90 18.75 9.23
C GLU A 221 7.93 19.61 8.43
N ALA A 222 7.94 19.47 7.10
CA ALA A 222 7.03 20.17 6.21
C ALA A 222 5.57 19.80 6.53
N TYR A 223 5.30 18.52 6.80
CA TYR A 223 3.97 18.06 7.21
C TYR A 223 3.56 18.54 8.61
N ILE A 224 4.48 18.53 9.58
CA ILE A 224 4.20 18.95 10.96
C ILE A 224 4.16 20.48 11.11
N GLY A 225 4.77 21.22 10.19
CA GLY A 225 4.92 22.67 10.26
C GLY A 225 5.90 23.13 11.34
N MET A 226 6.76 22.23 11.83
CA MET A 226 7.77 22.54 12.85
C MET A 226 9.14 22.03 12.41
N LYS A 227 10.18 22.85 12.61
CA LYS A 227 11.57 22.44 12.41
C LYS A 227 12.05 21.67 13.64
N ILE A 228 12.40 20.41 13.44
CA ILE A 228 12.78 19.44 14.49
C ILE A 228 14.26 19.05 14.36
N PHE A 229 14.78 19.05 13.14
CA PHE A 229 16.12 18.61 12.77
C PHE A 229 16.97 19.82 12.35
N ALA A 230 18.21 19.88 12.84
CA ALA A 230 19.08 21.04 12.65
C ALA A 230 19.61 21.19 11.21
N HIS A 231 19.62 20.12 10.43
CA HIS A 231 20.24 20.03 9.09
C HIS A 231 19.22 19.80 7.97
N THR A 232 18.02 20.36 8.11
CA THR A 232 16.93 20.23 7.14
C THR A 232 16.41 21.60 6.74
N ASN A 233 16.03 21.68 5.46
CA ASN A 233 15.32 22.81 4.88
C ASN A 233 13.89 22.35 4.55
N SER A 234 13.03 22.32 5.56
CA SER A 234 11.61 21.99 5.39
C SER A 234 10.89 22.95 4.43
N GLU A 235 11.33 24.21 4.39
CA GLU A 235 10.83 25.23 3.47
C GLU A 235 11.09 24.87 1.99
N GLU A 236 12.18 24.17 1.67
CA GLU A 236 12.48 23.76 0.28
C GLU A 236 11.58 22.63 -0.23
N VAL A 237 10.95 21.84 0.65
CA VAL A 237 10.10 20.71 0.25
C VAL A 237 8.89 21.20 -0.55
N PHE A 238 8.20 22.23 -0.04
CA PHE A 238 7.08 22.85 -0.75
C PHE A 238 7.52 23.90 -1.79
N ASN A 239 8.78 24.35 -1.73
CA ASN A 239 9.31 25.30 -2.71
C ASN A 239 9.86 24.60 -3.98
N THR A 240 9.98 23.27 -3.97
CA THR A 240 10.11 22.54 -5.24
C THR A 240 8.84 22.81 -6.05
N GLN A 241 9.01 23.45 -7.21
CA GLN A 241 7.91 23.91 -8.07
C GLN A 241 6.89 22.80 -8.41
N ASP A 242 7.23 21.52 -8.25
CA ASP A 242 6.38 20.40 -8.60
C ASP A 242 5.52 19.86 -7.44
N GLU A 243 6.04 19.78 -6.20
CA GLU A 243 5.30 19.17 -5.07
C GLU A 243 4.37 20.16 -4.37
N GLY A 244 4.85 21.38 -4.09
CA GLY A 244 4.02 22.44 -3.50
C GLY A 244 2.87 22.83 -4.43
N TYR A 245 3.18 23.00 -5.72
CA TYR A 245 2.18 23.31 -6.74
C TYR A 245 1.11 22.23 -6.84
N GLN A 246 1.50 20.95 -6.86
CA GLN A 246 0.55 19.83 -6.87
C GLN A 246 -0.40 19.85 -5.67
N ALA A 247 0.14 20.07 -4.46
CA ALA A 247 -0.66 20.13 -3.25
C ALA A 247 -1.62 21.34 -3.24
N GLU A 248 -1.20 22.49 -3.77
CA GLU A 248 -2.04 23.68 -3.89
C GLU A 248 -3.17 23.47 -4.91
N GLN A 249 -2.88 22.94 -6.10
CA GLN A 249 -3.92 22.65 -7.10
C GLN A 249 -4.94 21.63 -6.58
N ALA A 250 -4.49 20.64 -5.82
CA ALA A 250 -5.40 19.70 -5.18
C ALA A 250 -6.37 20.39 -4.21
N LYS A 251 -5.88 21.34 -3.38
CA LYS A 251 -6.74 22.13 -2.47
C LYS A 251 -7.74 22.99 -3.24
N ILE A 252 -7.32 23.56 -4.37
CA ILE A 252 -8.22 24.34 -5.24
C ILE A 252 -9.29 23.43 -5.85
N ALA A 253 -8.94 22.21 -6.27
CA ALA A 253 -9.90 21.23 -6.78
C ALA A 253 -11.00 20.90 -5.77
N PHE A 254 -10.62 20.68 -4.50
CA PHE A 254 -11.58 20.52 -3.40
C PHE A 254 -12.48 21.74 -3.23
N ALA A 255 -11.90 22.95 -3.28
CA ALA A 255 -12.67 24.17 -3.10
C ALA A 255 -13.70 24.39 -4.24
N MET A 256 -13.37 23.98 -5.46
CA MET A 256 -14.25 24.17 -6.63
C MET A 256 -15.33 23.10 -6.77
N GLY A 257 -15.12 21.90 -6.22
CA GLY A 257 -16.14 20.85 -6.23
C GLY A 257 -17.42 21.22 -5.49
N GLY A 258 -17.32 22.03 -4.43
CA GLY A 258 -18.47 22.36 -3.60
C GLY A 258 -19.15 21.11 -3.03
N LEU A 259 -20.47 21.15 -2.79
CA LEU A 259 -21.21 20.01 -2.23
C LEU A 259 -21.76 19.04 -3.28
N THR A 260 -21.85 19.48 -4.54
CA THR A 260 -22.54 18.75 -5.62
C THR A 260 -21.61 18.35 -6.76
N GLY A 261 -20.36 18.81 -6.74
CA GLY A 261 -19.41 18.64 -7.83
C GLY A 261 -19.71 19.53 -9.05
N VAL A 262 -18.73 19.63 -9.95
CA VAL A 262 -18.87 20.26 -11.26
C VAL A 262 -19.42 19.31 -12.33
N GLY A 263 -19.57 18.03 -12.00
CA GLY A 263 -20.01 16.96 -12.88
C GLY A 263 -18.85 16.16 -13.52
N PRO A 264 -19.10 14.89 -13.90
CA PRO A 264 -18.07 13.99 -14.39
C PRO A 264 -17.47 14.49 -15.71
N GLY A 265 -16.14 14.44 -15.84
CA GLY A 265 -15.43 14.87 -17.05
C GLY A 265 -15.22 16.37 -17.18
N ARG A 266 -15.71 17.16 -16.21
CA ARG A 266 -15.73 18.64 -16.24
C ARG A 266 -14.72 19.26 -15.27
N SER A 267 -13.86 18.46 -14.64
CA SER A 267 -12.75 18.97 -13.82
C SER A 267 -11.84 19.87 -14.64
N THR A 268 -11.56 21.04 -14.08
CA THR A 268 -10.62 22.03 -14.62
C THR A 268 -9.24 21.88 -13.97
N GLN A 269 -9.14 21.35 -12.74
CA GLN A 269 -7.84 21.17 -12.07
C GLN A 269 -7.03 19.97 -12.53
N ARG A 270 -7.67 18.99 -13.18
CA ARG A 270 -6.93 17.90 -13.84
C ARG A 270 -5.90 18.41 -14.84
N ASP A 271 -6.09 19.62 -15.38
CA ASP A 271 -5.23 20.24 -16.37
C ASP A 271 -3.95 20.83 -15.75
N PHE A 272 -4.08 21.31 -14.51
CA PHE A 272 -3.00 21.96 -13.75
C PHE A 272 -2.24 20.98 -12.85
N LEU A 273 -2.79 19.78 -12.61
CA LEU A 273 -2.09 18.71 -11.89
C LEU A 273 -1.12 17.97 -12.86
N PRO A 274 0.19 17.91 -12.57
CA PRO A 274 1.15 17.09 -13.32
C PRO A 274 0.85 15.59 -13.29
N ALA A 275 0.28 15.07 -12.19
CA ALA A 275 -0.02 13.64 -12.00
C ALA A 275 -1.45 13.41 -11.45
N PRO A 276 -2.52 13.82 -12.19
CA PRO A 276 -3.89 13.82 -11.69
C PRO A 276 -4.48 12.42 -11.53
N TYR A 277 -3.94 11.43 -12.27
CA TYR A 277 -4.42 10.05 -12.26
C TYR A 277 -3.73 9.16 -11.21
N ASN A 278 -2.73 9.69 -10.48
CA ASN A 278 -1.99 8.94 -9.45
C ASN A 278 -2.37 9.44 -8.05
N ASP A 279 -1.48 10.16 -7.36
CA ASP A 279 -1.64 10.53 -5.95
C ASP A 279 -2.73 11.59 -5.71
N PHE A 280 -3.24 12.22 -6.78
CA PHE A 280 -4.26 13.29 -6.73
C PHE A 280 -5.60 12.91 -7.35
N ILE A 281 -5.84 11.63 -7.67
CA ILE A 281 -7.12 11.18 -8.24
C ILE A 281 -8.31 11.53 -7.34
N PHE A 282 -8.10 11.54 -6.03
CA PHE A 282 -9.14 11.91 -5.06
C PHE A 282 -9.52 13.39 -5.15
N ALA A 283 -8.58 14.28 -5.47
CA ALA A 283 -8.88 15.70 -5.70
C ALA A 283 -9.77 15.90 -6.94
N ILE A 284 -9.56 15.10 -7.99
CA ILE A 284 -10.43 15.09 -9.18
C ILE A 284 -11.82 14.58 -8.83
N ILE A 285 -11.90 13.50 -8.04
CA ILE A 285 -13.20 12.97 -7.57
C ILE A 285 -13.96 14.04 -6.77
N ALA A 286 -13.28 14.73 -5.86
CA ALA A 286 -13.91 15.80 -5.07
C ALA A 286 -14.38 16.97 -5.96
N GLU A 287 -13.58 17.39 -6.94
CA GLU A 287 -14.01 18.43 -7.88
C GLU A 287 -15.25 18.00 -8.69
N GLU A 288 -15.27 16.77 -9.22
CA GLU A 288 -16.32 16.31 -10.12
C GLU A 288 -17.62 15.90 -9.42
N TYR A 289 -17.53 15.33 -8.22
CA TYR A 289 -18.66 14.71 -7.53
C TYR A 289 -19.06 15.41 -6.23
N GLY A 290 -18.24 16.34 -5.71
CA GLY A 290 -18.44 17.01 -4.42
C GLY A 290 -17.74 16.32 -3.27
#